data_AF-A0A7S0ZRZ1-F1
#
_entry.id   AF-A0A7S0ZRZ1-F1
#
_cell.length_a   1.000
_cell.length_b   1.000
_cell.length_c   1.000
_cell.angle_alpha   90.00
_cell.angle_beta   90.00
_cell.angle_gamma   90.00
#
_symmetry.space_group_name_H-M   'P 1'
#
loop_
_entity.id
_entity.type
_entity.pdbx_description
1 polymer ?
#
loop_
_entity_poly.entity_id
_entity_poly.type
_entity_poly.pdbx_seq_one_letter_code
_entity_poly.pdbx_strand_id
1 'polypeptide(L)'
;SQLQEKEVVGDRLHYVLVSGSGPATGWVTLRLQGKALVVMVCPQVPSPEARDRPLPLGRKIRVLALHGGGSNTNVMKFQTGQLRRVFGDHCDEWEFLNGGRFWETDQTTDIMVAIAKDMPFYGWYG
;
A
#
# COMPACT_ATOMS: atom_id res chain seq x y z
N SER A 1 3.91 -18.92 8.91
CA SER A 1 4.10 -18.08 10.11
C SER A 1 5.34 -17.24 9.93
N GLN A 2 5.38 -16.03 10.49
CA GLN A 2 6.56 -15.17 10.53
C GLN A 2 7.04 -15.06 11.97
N LEU A 3 8.36 -15.20 12.15
CA LEU A 3 9.01 -15.25 13.45
C LEU A 3 10.06 -14.13 13.53
N GLN A 4 10.19 -13.49 14.68
CA GLN A 4 11.27 -12.57 14.98
C GLN A 4 12.34 -13.28 15.81
N GLU A 5 13.59 -13.16 15.38
CA GLU A 5 14.74 -13.71 16.09
C GLU A 5 14.96 -12.99 17.42
N LYS A 6 15.12 -13.78 18.49
CA LYS A 6 15.47 -13.28 19.82
C LYS A 6 16.86 -13.74 20.23
N GLU A 7 17.14 -15.04 20.08
CA GLU A 7 18.42 -15.63 20.48
C GLU A 7 18.65 -16.93 19.70
N VAL A 8 19.88 -17.16 19.23
CA VAL A 8 20.28 -18.40 18.55
C VAL A 8 21.30 -19.14 19.42
N VAL A 9 20.99 -20.39 19.75
CA VAL A 9 21.87 -21.27 20.52
C VAL A 9 22.08 -22.55 19.72
N GLY A 10 23.28 -22.69 19.15
CA GLY A 10 23.61 -23.79 18.25
C GLY A 10 22.70 -23.78 17.02
N ASP A 11 21.90 -24.84 16.87
CA ASP A 11 21.00 -25.02 15.73
C ASP A 11 19.52 -24.73 16.06
N ARG A 12 19.27 -24.06 17.19
CA ARG A 12 17.93 -23.68 17.66
C ARG A 12 17.81 -22.17 17.81
N LEU A 13 16.66 -21.67 17.35
CA LEU A 13 16.25 -20.28 17.42
C LEU A 13 15.16 -20.12 18.49
N HIS A 14 15.42 -19.27 19.47
CA HIS A 14 14.39 -18.69 20.33
C HIS A 14 13.73 -17.54 19.57
N TYR A 15 12.42 -17.63 19.39
CA TYR A 15 11.65 -16.68 18.60
C TYR A 15 10.50 -16.05 19.36
N VAL A 16 10.04 -14.90 18.85
CA VAL A 16 8.73 -14.31 19.12
C VAL A 16 7.88 -14.42 17.86
N LEU A 17 6.64 -14.90 17.97
CA LEU A 17 5.72 -15.06 16.84
C LEU A 17 5.21 -13.68 16.41
N VAL A 18 5.45 -13.30 15.16
CA VAL A 18 4.95 -12.05 14.57
C VAL A 18 3.59 -12.27 13.91
N SER A 19 3.43 -13.37 13.17
CA SER A 19 2.17 -13.72 12.52
C SER A 19 2.04 -15.22 12.24
N GLY A 20 0.81 -15.75 12.25
CA GLY A 20 0.51 -17.16 11.99
C GLY A 20 0.04 -17.91 13.25
N SER A 21 0.09 -19.23 13.20
CA SER A 21 -0.42 -20.10 14.27
C SER A 21 0.74 -20.71 15.06
N GLY A 22 0.63 -20.70 16.40
CA GLY A 22 1.64 -21.25 17.30
C GLY A 22 1.72 -20.48 18.63
N PRO A 23 2.60 -20.88 19.55
CA PRO A 23 2.85 -20.15 20.78
C PRO A 23 3.49 -18.78 20.50
N ALA A 24 3.20 -17.80 21.35
CA ALA A 24 3.72 -16.43 21.22
C ALA A 24 5.25 -16.37 21.27
N THR A 25 5.89 -17.30 21.98
CA THR A 25 7.33 -17.48 22.04
C THR A 25 7.68 -18.95 22.11
N GLY A 26 8.84 -19.34 21.60
CA GLY A 26 9.29 -20.72 21.71
C GLY A 26 10.65 -20.97 21.08
N TRP A 27 11.08 -22.23 21.11
CA TRP A 27 12.29 -22.69 20.46
C TRP A 27 11.95 -23.50 19.21
N VAL A 28 12.61 -23.18 18.09
CA VAL A 28 12.49 -23.93 16.84
C VAL A 28 13.88 -24.33 16.34
N THR A 29 14.02 -25.52 15.78
CA THR A 29 15.28 -25.94 15.15
C THR A 29 15.38 -25.29 13.76
N LEU A 30 16.54 -24.70 13.44
CA LEU A 30 16.76 -24.01 12.16
C LEU A 30 16.75 -25.00 10.98
N ARG A 31 17.29 -26.21 11.19
CA ARG A 31 17.42 -27.26 10.16
C ARG A 31 17.08 -28.65 10.72
N LEU A 32 16.49 -29.49 9.89
CA LEU A 32 16.24 -30.90 10.20
C LEU A 32 16.59 -31.77 8.98
N GLN A 33 17.51 -32.72 9.14
CA GLN A 33 17.98 -33.59 8.04
C GLN A 33 18.35 -32.83 6.76
N GLY A 34 19.04 -31.69 6.91
CA GLY A 34 19.44 -30.83 5.79
C GLY A 34 18.35 -29.89 5.25
N LYS A 35 17.08 -30.06 5.65
CA LYS A 35 15.97 -29.17 5.28
C LYS A 35 15.89 -27.98 6.24
N ALA A 36 15.97 -26.76 5.72
CA ALA A 36 15.74 -25.54 6.50
C ALA A 36 14.26 -25.45 6.90
N LEU A 37 14.00 -25.29 8.21
CA LEU A 37 12.65 -25.07 8.76
C LEU A 37 12.36 -23.59 8.96
N VAL A 38 13.41 -22.78 9.16
CA VAL A 38 13.33 -21.33 9.25
C VAL A 38 14.25 -20.75 8.19
N VAL A 39 13.74 -19.78 7.43
CA VAL A 39 14.50 -19.03 6.44
C VAL A 39 14.47 -17.56 6.80
N MET A 40 15.62 -16.90 6.67
CA MET A 40 15.70 -15.46 6.83
C MET A 40 14.96 -14.80 5.68
N VAL A 41 13.95 -14.00 6.01
CA VAL A 41 13.25 -13.18 5.03
C VAL A 41 13.99 -11.84 4.97
N CYS A 42 14.86 -11.68 3.98
CA CYS A 42 15.26 -10.33 3.57
C CYS A 42 14.01 -9.63 3.02
N PRO A 43 13.77 -8.34 3.31
CA PRO A 43 12.78 -7.56 2.58
C PRO A 43 13.11 -7.71 1.10
N GLN A 44 12.22 -8.37 0.36
CA GLN A 44 12.41 -8.59 -1.07
C GLN A 44 12.37 -7.21 -1.73
N VAL A 45 13.55 -6.66 -2.04
CA VAL A 45 13.66 -5.59 -3.03
C VAL A 45 13.05 -6.18 -4.30
N PRO A 46 12.07 -5.52 -4.95
CA PRO A 46 11.45 -6.07 -6.14
C PRO A 46 12.53 -6.52 -7.12
N SER A 47 12.49 -7.81 -7.49
CA SER A 47 13.48 -8.47 -8.35
C SER A 47 13.74 -7.62 -9.61
N PRO A 48 14.99 -7.49 -10.07
CA PRO A 48 15.31 -6.86 -11.37
C PRO A 48 14.52 -7.46 -12.54
N GLU A 49 14.12 -8.74 -12.44
CA GLU A 49 13.29 -9.43 -13.44
C GLU A 49 11.90 -8.79 -13.62
N ALA A 50 11.41 -7.99 -12.65
CA ALA A 50 10.18 -7.22 -12.81
C ALA A 50 10.35 -6.06 -13.81
N ARG A 51 11.58 -5.57 -14.03
CA ARG A 51 11.88 -4.50 -15.00
C ARG A 51 11.86 -5.00 -16.44
N ASP A 52 12.27 -6.26 -16.64
CA ASP A 52 12.43 -6.87 -17.97
C ASP A 52 11.23 -7.72 -18.39
N ARG A 53 10.16 -7.80 -17.59
CA ARG A 53 8.90 -8.31 -18.11
C ARG A 53 8.46 -7.36 -19.21
N PRO A 54 8.22 -7.85 -20.44
CA PRO A 54 7.59 -7.02 -21.45
C PRO A 54 6.30 -6.50 -20.84
N LEU A 55 6.17 -5.16 -20.76
CA LEU A 55 4.89 -4.55 -20.43
C LEU A 55 3.88 -5.23 -21.36
N PRO A 56 2.82 -5.86 -20.84
CA PRO A 56 1.87 -6.54 -21.70
C PRO A 56 1.33 -5.50 -22.69
N LEU A 57 1.81 -5.57 -23.94
CA LEU A 57 1.49 -4.61 -24.98
C LEU A 57 -0.03 -4.66 -25.18
N GLY A 58 -0.66 -3.49 -25.13
CA GLY A 58 -2.11 -3.36 -25.25
C GLY A 58 -2.90 -3.50 -23.94
N ARG A 59 -2.24 -3.72 -22.78
CA ARG A 59 -2.96 -3.69 -21.51
C ARG A 59 -3.22 -2.25 -21.08
N LYS A 60 -4.49 -1.90 -20.90
CA LYS A 60 -4.89 -0.62 -20.33
C LYS A 60 -4.40 -0.50 -18.88
N ILE A 61 -3.96 0.68 -18.49
CA ILE A 61 -3.55 0.97 -17.12
C ILE A 61 -4.76 1.16 -16.21
N ARG A 62 -4.57 0.99 -14.90
CA ARG A 62 -5.57 1.32 -13.88
C ARG A 62 -4.93 2.31 -12.93
N VAL A 63 -5.65 3.37 -12.59
CA VAL A 63 -5.14 4.47 -11.79
C VAL A 63 -5.90 4.56 -10.47
N LEU A 64 -5.17 4.47 -9.37
CA LEU A 64 -5.66 4.83 -8.05
C LEU A 64 -5.24 6.28 -7.76
N ALA A 65 -6.21 7.17 -7.58
CA ALA A 65 -6.01 8.59 -7.33
C ALA A 65 -6.28 8.94 -5.86
N LEU A 66 -5.24 9.41 -5.18
CA LEU A 66 -5.27 9.83 -3.78
C LEU A 66 -5.11 11.35 -3.70
N HIS A 67 -6.00 12.03 -2.97
CA HIS A 67 -5.97 13.48 -2.80
C HIS A 67 -5.06 13.92 -1.63
N GLY A 68 -4.70 15.20 -1.54
CA GLY A 68 -3.99 15.76 -0.37
C GLY A 68 -4.92 16.07 0.82
N GLY A 69 -4.39 16.57 1.94
CA GLY A 69 -5.22 17.05 3.05
C GLY A 69 -6.16 18.20 2.64
N GLY A 70 -7.33 18.30 3.27
CA GLY A 70 -8.31 19.35 2.96
C GLY A 70 -8.96 19.17 1.58
N SER A 71 -9.13 17.93 1.11
CA SER A 71 -9.69 17.61 -0.20
C SER A 71 -10.65 16.42 -0.12
N ASN A 72 -11.31 16.07 -1.22
CA ASN A 72 -12.13 14.87 -1.33
C ASN A 72 -12.15 14.33 -2.78
N THR A 73 -12.83 13.22 -2.99
CA THR A 73 -12.91 12.59 -4.33
C THR A 73 -13.49 13.49 -5.42
N ASN A 74 -14.38 14.44 -5.10
CA ASN A 74 -14.94 15.36 -6.10
C ASN A 74 -13.90 16.38 -6.56
N VAL A 75 -13.17 16.96 -5.60
CA VAL A 75 -12.06 17.88 -5.87
C VAL A 75 -10.97 17.16 -6.67
N MET A 76 -10.62 15.93 -6.29
CA MET A 76 -9.62 15.13 -7.03
C MET A 76 -10.07 14.82 -8.46
N LYS A 77 -11.34 14.45 -8.67
CA LYS A 77 -11.90 14.23 -10.01
C LYS A 77 -11.85 15.49 -10.87
N PHE A 78 -12.12 16.64 -10.29
CA PHE A 78 -12.02 17.93 -10.99
C PHE A 78 -10.56 18.23 -11.38
N GLN A 79 -9.63 18.16 -10.42
CA GLN A 79 -8.21 18.43 -10.62
C GLN A 79 -7.57 17.49 -11.66
N THR A 80 -7.98 16.23 -11.70
CA THR A 80 -7.47 15.23 -12.66
C THR A 80 -8.22 15.21 -13.99
N GLY A 81 -9.18 16.10 -14.22
CA GLY A 81 -10.05 16.07 -15.40
C GLY A 81 -9.30 16.11 -16.74
N GLN A 82 -8.29 16.97 -16.86
CA GLN A 82 -7.47 17.06 -18.08
C GLN A 82 -6.55 15.85 -18.25
N LEU A 83 -5.98 15.37 -17.15
CA LEU A 83 -5.12 14.18 -17.16
C LEU A 83 -5.92 12.95 -17.64
N ARG A 84 -7.13 12.77 -17.14
CA ARG A 84 -8.05 11.70 -17.58
C ARG A 84 -8.37 11.77 -19.07
N ARG A 85 -8.53 12.97 -19.62
CA ARG A 85 -8.73 13.15 -21.07
C ARG A 85 -7.51 12.74 -21.88
N VAL A 86 -6.31 13.08 -21.41
CA VAL A 86 -5.05 12.67 -22.06
C VAL A 86 -4.87 11.16 -22.02
N PHE A 87 -5.22 10.51 -20.90
CA PHE A 87 -5.17 9.05 -20.81
C PHE A 87 -6.15 8.36 -21.75
N GLY A 88 -7.36 8.89 -21.93
CA GLY A 88 -8.35 8.37 -22.87
C GLY A 88 -8.51 6.84 -22.78
N ASP A 89 -8.43 6.17 -23.93
CA ASP A 89 -8.59 4.71 -24.03
C ASP A 89 -7.40 3.90 -23.50
N HIS A 90 -6.29 4.56 -23.12
CA HIS A 90 -5.16 3.87 -22.50
C HIS A 90 -5.41 3.50 -21.04
N CYS A 91 -6.41 4.12 -20.38
CA CYS A 91 -6.80 3.79 -19.01
C CYS A 91 -8.12 3.03 -18.97
N ASP A 92 -8.15 1.92 -18.24
CA ASP A 92 -9.33 1.09 -18.05
C ASP A 92 -10.23 1.67 -16.95
N GLU A 93 -9.59 2.10 -15.85
CA GLU A 93 -10.28 2.44 -14.62
C GLU A 93 -9.55 3.53 -13.82
N TRP A 94 -10.34 4.43 -13.24
CA TRP A 94 -9.88 5.40 -12.26
C TRP A 94 -10.63 5.19 -10.94
N GLU A 95 -9.91 4.79 -9.91
CA GLU A 95 -10.43 4.67 -8.56
C GLU A 95 -10.03 5.89 -7.75
N PHE A 96 -10.98 6.47 -7.01
CA PHE A 96 -10.76 7.64 -6.17
C PHE A 96 -11.15 7.30 -4.75
N LEU A 97 -10.23 7.51 -3.81
CA LEU A 97 -10.47 7.22 -2.40
C LEU A 97 -10.41 8.49 -1.56
N ASN A 98 -11.27 8.56 -0.54
CA ASN A 98 -11.17 9.56 0.51
C ASN A 98 -10.22 9.06 1.61
N GLY A 99 -9.51 9.99 2.23
CA GLY A 99 -8.79 9.74 3.47
C GLY A 99 -9.72 9.28 4.60
N GLY A 100 -9.17 8.58 5.59
CA GLY A 100 -9.94 8.03 6.71
C GLY A 100 -10.29 9.04 7.81
N ARG A 101 -9.85 10.29 7.69
CA ARG A 101 -10.00 11.32 8.72
C ARG A 101 -10.65 12.56 8.15
N PHE A 102 -11.54 13.18 8.92
CA PHE A 102 -12.05 14.52 8.60
C PHE A 102 -10.92 15.53 8.71
N TRP A 103 -10.93 16.49 7.79
CA TRP A 103 -9.95 17.54 7.74
C TRP A 103 -10.64 18.90 7.86
N GLU A 104 -10.42 19.55 9.00
CA GLU A 104 -10.87 20.91 9.23
C GLU A 104 -9.79 21.87 8.77
N THR A 105 -10.15 22.82 7.90
CA THR A 105 -9.24 23.88 7.47
C THR A 105 -10.03 25.15 7.22
N ASP A 106 -9.44 26.29 7.62
CA ASP A 106 -9.93 27.63 7.35
C ASP A 106 -9.50 28.14 5.96
N GLN A 107 -8.64 27.37 5.26
CA GLN A 107 -8.06 27.76 3.97
C GLN A 107 -8.87 27.27 2.76
N THR A 108 -10.10 26.80 2.94
CA THR A 108 -10.93 26.34 1.81
C THR A 108 -11.48 27.53 1.03
N THR A 109 -11.15 27.60 -0.25
CA THR A 109 -11.71 28.61 -1.17
C THR A 109 -13.13 28.27 -1.59
N ASP A 110 -13.95 29.29 -1.93
CA ASP A 110 -15.34 29.11 -2.38
C ASP A 110 -15.47 28.12 -3.55
N ILE A 111 -14.50 28.14 -4.47
CA ILE A 111 -14.50 27.23 -5.62
C ILE A 111 -14.29 25.78 -5.19
N MET A 112 -13.46 25.52 -4.17
CA MET A 112 -13.26 24.17 -3.63
C MET A 112 -14.50 23.68 -2.90
N VAL A 113 -15.20 24.56 -2.16
CA VAL A 113 -16.50 24.24 -1.54
C VAL A 113 -17.54 23.88 -2.61
N ALA A 114 -17.65 24.68 -3.66
CA ALA A 114 -18.57 24.42 -4.77
C ALA A 114 -18.27 23.09 -5.47
N ILE A 115 -16.99 22.77 -5.71
CA ILE A 115 -16.58 21.50 -6.33
C ILE A 115 -16.82 20.32 -5.37
N ALA A 116 -16.65 20.50 -4.07
CA ALA A 116 -16.85 19.46 -3.07
C ALA A 116 -18.30 18.95 -3.03
N LYS A 117 -19.29 19.77 -3.43
CA LYS A 117 -20.73 19.42 -3.43
C LYS A 117 -21.20 18.94 -2.06
N ASP A 118 -20.94 19.74 -1.03
CA ASP A 118 -21.31 19.48 0.36
C ASP A 118 -20.68 18.21 0.98
N MET A 119 -19.77 17.54 0.26
CA MET A 119 -18.99 16.46 0.86
C MET A 119 -17.95 17.03 1.82
N PRO A 120 -17.71 16.35 2.96
CA PRO A 120 -16.63 16.72 3.87
C PRO A 120 -15.27 16.70 3.18
N PHE A 121 -14.34 17.43 3.77
CA PHE A 121 -12.94 17.35 3.42
C PHE A 121 -12.25 16.30 4.29
N TYR A 122 -11.31 15.58 3.67
CA TYR A 122 -10.61 14.45 4.26
C TYR A 122 -9.10 14.62 4.18
N GLY A 123 -8.40 13.85 5.01
CA GLY A 123 -6.95 13.63 4.92
C GLY A 123 -6.54 12.22 5.31
N TRP A 124 -5.32 11.84 4.94
CA TRP A 124 -4.74 10.51 5.20
C TRP A 124 -4.00 10.44 6.53
N TYR A 125 -3.51 11.57 7.00
CA TYR A 125 -2.82 11.78 8.27
C TYR A 125 -3.45 13.00 8.97
N GLY A 126 -3.08 13.26 10.21
CA GLY A 126 -3.73 14.28 11.05
C GLY A 126 -4.22 13.67 12.36
#